data_AF-A0A1G7YHR5-F1
#
_entry.id   AF-A0A1G7YHR5-F1
#
_cell.length_a   1.000
_cell.length_b   1.000
_cell.length_c   1.000
_cell.angle_alpha   90.00
_cell.angle_beta   90.00
_cell.angle_gamma   90.00
#
_symmetry.space_group_name_H-M   'P 1'
#
loop_
_entity.id
_entity.type
_entity.pdbx_description
1 polymer ?
#
loop_
_entity_poly.entity_id
_entity_poly.type
_entity_poly.pdbx_seq_one_letter_code
_entity_poly.pdbx_strand_id
1 'polypeptide(L)'
;MQQPNAHRSAGDHQNAEPQRERIVADVLSAKFDAYDVTRLMVACSEPIPLGCLLMVGVPMEERFVIVGAKGPADEQQVRDDTTAADLWTLVQIMVVLGEREERGLAMNAPVGETFSLLEISALCAFQHEVKEPGINAFHRAAKLDGARINDRYQAAMLDLPEIEKRALIAMGKAWEDLDDLDEIGRQVRLSLKHSPIAEAIAKRRATGAGGITFH
;
A
#
# COMPACT_ATOMS: atom_id res chain seq x y z
N MET A 1 33.86 -2.82 40.44
CA MET A 1 32.56 -2.80 39.74
C MET A 1 32.83 -3.09 38.27
N GLN A 2 32.44 -4.28 37.80
CA GLN A 2 32.57 -4.69 36.41
C GLN A 2 31.26 -4.37 35.68
N GLN A 3 31.33 -3.68 34.54
CA GLN A 3 30.25 -3.64 33.56
C GLN A 3 30.36 -4.89 32.67
N PRO A 4 29.29 -5.63 32.42
CA PRO A 4 29.30 -6.64 31.38
C PRO A 4 29.16 -5.98 30.00
N ASN A 5 30.19 -6.14 29.17
CA ASN A 5 30.13 -5.91 27.73
C ASN A 5 29.08 -6.83 27.11
N ALA A 6 27.92 -6.29 26.75
CA ALA A 6 26.99 -6.97 25.86
C ALA A 6 27.64 -7.05 24.47
N HIS A 7 27.99 -8.27 24.05
CA HIS A 7 28.21 -8.61 22.66
C HIS A 7 27.05 -8.09 21.82
N ARG A 8 27.29 -7.03 21.03
CA ARG A 8 26.49 -6.80 19.82
C ARG A 8 26.89 -7.89 18.84
N SER A 9 26.00 -8.87 18.68
CA SER A 9 26.14 -9.93 17.70
C SER A 9 26.13 -9.29 16.31
N ALA A 10 27.30 -9.19 15.67
CA ALA A 10 27.44 -8.73 14.29
C ALA A 10 26.90 -9.75 13.26
N GLY A 11 26.29 -10.85 13.71
CA GLY A 11 25.76 -11.94 12.87
C GLY A 11 24.29 -11.81 12.47
N ASP A 12 23.47 -10.98 13.15
CA ASP A 12 22.03 -10.88 12.85
C ASP A 12 21.72 -9.91 11.70
N HIS A 13 22.63 -9.00 11.37
CA HIS A 13 22.43 -8.05 10.27
C HIS A 13 22.55 -8.68 8.88
N GLN A 14 23.37 -9.73 8.72
CA GLN A 14 23.61 -10.37 7.42
C GLN A 14 22.46 -11.28 6.97
N ASN A 15 21.69 -11.85 7.91
CA ASN A 15 20.51 -12.67 7.58
C ASN A 15 19.23 -11.84 7.41
N ALA A 16 19.21 -10.60 7.93
CA ALA A 16 18.08 -9.69 7.77
C ALA A 16 18.01 -9.09 6.36
N GLU A 17 19.15 -8.90 5.67
CA GLU A 17 19.19 -8.32 4.32
C GLU A 17 18.46 -9.16 3.27
N PRO A 18 18.72 -10.48 3.11
CA PRO A 18 17.99 -11.31 2.15
C PRO A 18 16.49 -11.41 2.44
N GLN A 19 16.11 -11.39 3.73
CA GLN A 19 14.70 -11.44 4.13
C GLN A 19 13.99 -10.11 3.81
N ARG A 20 14.65 -8.97 4.02
CA ARG A 20 14.13 -7.65 3.65
C ARG A 20 13.96 -7.51 2.14
N GLU A 21 14.96 -7.91 1.35
CA GLU A 21 14.89 -7.88 -0.11
C GLU A 21 13.71 -8.72 -0.63
N ARG A 22 13.48 -9.89 -0.03
CA ARG A 22 12.33 -10.73 -0.37
C ARG A 22 11.00 -10.08 -0.01
N ILE A 23 10.87 -9.48 1.18
CA ILE A 23 9.64 -8.77 1.57
C ILE A 23 9.34 -7.63 0.59
N VAL A 24 10.36 -6.86 0.21
CA VAL A 24 10.21 -5.78 -0.78
C VAL A 24 9.76 -6.35 -2.13
N ALA A 25 10.38 -7.42 -2.61
CA ALA A 25 10.00 -8.06 -3.86
C ALA A 25 8.56 -8.62 -3.84
N ASP A 26 8.17 -9.25 -2.74
CA ASP A 26 6.81 -9.77 -2.53
C ASP A 26 5.79 -8.61 -2.50
N VAL A 27 6.11 -7.50 -1.84
CA VAL A 27 5.26 -6.30 -1.82
C VAL A 27 5.16 -5.64 -3.19
N LEU A 28 6.25 -5.49 -3.92
CA LEU A 28 6.25 -4.88 -5.25
C LEU A 28 5.49 -5.73 -6.28
N SER A 29 5.42 -7.05 -6.07
CA SER A 29 4.66 -7.98 -6.92
C SER A 29 3.22 -8.20 -6.45
N ALA A 30 2.84 -7.65 -5.29
CA ALA A 30 1.52 -7.81 -4.72
C ALA A 30 0.41 -7.29 -5.64
N LYS A 31 -0.75 -7.94 -5.53
CA LYS A 31 -1.99 -7.56 -6.19
C LYS A 31 -2.98 -7.05 -5.16
N PHE A 32 -3.67 -5.97 -5.50
CA PHE A 32 -4.60 -5.27 -4.62
C PHE A 32 -6.02 -5.40 -5.18
N ASP A 33 -6.98 -5.79 -4.36
CA ASP A 33 -8.39 -5.65 -4.73
C ASP A 33 -8.88 -4.22 -4.48
N ALA A 34 -10.10 -3.91 -4.90
CA ALA A 34 -10.65 -2.56 -4.79
C ALA A 34 -10.73 -2.06 -3.33
N TYR A 35 -10.92 -2.94 -2.34
CA TYR A 35 -10.91 -2.55 -0.93
C TYR A 35 -9.51 -2.08 -0.52
N ASP A 36 -8.49 -2.86 -0.88
CA ASP A 36 -7.11 -2.53 -0.53
C ASP A 36 -6.62 -1.28 -1.25
N VAL A 37 -6.99 -1.09 -2.52
CA VAL A 37 -6.75 0.16 -3.26
C VAL A 37 -7.36 1.35 -2.53
N THR A 38 -8.64 1.24 -2.12
CA THR A 38 -9.30 2.33 -1.37
C THR A 38 -8.55 2.62 -0.07
N ARG A 39 -8.19 1.59 0.69
CA ARG A 39 -7.45 1.75 1.96
C ARG A 39 -6.10 2.43 1.77
N LEU A 40 -5.38 2.09 0.70
CA LEU A 40 -4.10 2.72 0.35
C LEU A 40 -4.26 4.18 -0.04
N MET A 41 -5.24 4.49 -0.89
CA MET A 41 -5.51 5.87 -1.31
C MET A 41 -5.88 6.76 -0.12
N VAL A 42 -6.66 6.23 0.83
CA VAL A 42 -7.00 6.92 2.08
C VAL A 42 -5.76 7.15 2.95
N ALA A 43 -4.94 6.11 3.16
CA ALA A 43 -3.70 6.21 3.92
C ALA A 43 -2.68 7.17 3.28
N CYS A 44 -2.77 7.36 1.96
CA CYS A 44 -1.89 8.22 1.19
C CYS A 44 -2.56 9.54 0.73
N SER A 45 -3.65 9.95 1.38
CA SER A 45 -4.44 11.10 0.94
C SER A 45 -3.77 12.46 1.21
N GLU A 46 -2.78 12.53 2.08
CA GLU A 46 -1.96 13.73 2.27
C GLU A 46 -0.98 13.93 1.11
N PRO A 47 -0.58 15.19 0.79
CA PRO A 47 0.23 15.49 -0.40
C PRO A 47 1.58 14.76 -0.49
N ILE A 48 2.30 14.62 0.63
CA ILE A 48 3.59 13.91 0.67
C ILE A 48 3.38 12.41 0.42
N PRO A 49 2.51 11.72 1.20
CA PRO A 49 2.11 10.34 0.92
C PRO A 49 1.64 10.05 -0.50
N LEU A 50 0.86 10.95 -1.11
CA LEU A 50 0.37 10.81 -2.47
C LEU A 50 1.53 10.80 -3.48
N GLY A 51 2.48 11.71 -3.33
CA GLY A 51 3.70 11.74 -4.14
C GLY A 51 4.50 10.43 -4.05
N CYS A 52 4.60 9.85 -2.86
CA CYS A 52 5.26 8.57 -2.65
C CYS A 52 4.51 7.43 -3.36
N LEU A 53 3.18 7.37 -3.25
CA LEU A 53 2.34 6.37 -3.92
C LEU A 53 2.36 6.48 -5.45
N LEU A 54 2.54 7.69 -6.00
CA LEU A 54 2.68 7.89 -7.44
C LEU A 54 3.98 7.31 -7.99
N MET A 55 5.05 7.30 -7.18
CA MET A 55 6.39 6.90 -7.59
C MET A 55 6.75 5.47 -7.16
N VAL A 56 6.02 4.89 -6.21
CA VAL A 56 6.29 3.52 -5.73
C VAL A 56 6.15 2.51 -6.88
N GLY A 57 7.17 1.66 -7.04
CA GLY A 57 7.24 0.70 -8.15
C GLY A 57 7.68 1.26 -9.51
N VAL A 58 7.86 2.59 -9.64
CA VAL A 58 8.54 3.20 -10.81
C VAL A 58 10.04 2.90 -10.73
N PRO A 59 10.67 2.34 -11.78
CA PRO A 59 12.12 2.11 -11.80
C PRO A 59 12.90 3.41 -11.58
N MET A 60 14.00 3.35 -10.82
CA MET A 60 14.76 4.54 -10.40
C MET A 60 15.23 5.39 -11.59
N GLU A 61 15.62 4.73 -12.69
CA GLU A 61 16.04 5.36 -13.94
C GLU A 61 14.92 6.23 -14.54
N GLU A 62 13.69 5.74 -14.49
CA GLU A 62 12.50 6.49 -14.94
C GLU A 62 12.20 7.65 -13.99
N ARG A 63 12.48 7.51 -12.68
CA ARG A 63 12.32 8.61 -11.72
C ARG A 63 13.27 9.76 -12.01
N PHE A 64 14.50 9.49 -12.41
CA PHE A 64 15.44 10.54 -12.83
C PHE A 64 14.92 11.33 -14.02
N VAL A 65 14.31 10.64 -14.98
CA VAL A 65 13.67 11.28 -16.14
C VAL A 65 12.47 12.12 -15.72
N ILE A 66 11.62 11.60 -14.83
CA ILE A 66 10.42 12.30 -14.33
C ILE A 66 10.79 13.58 -13.57
N VAL A 67 11.80 13.51 -12.69
CA VAL A 67 12.25 14.66 -11.87
C VAL A 67 13.19 15.59 -12.64
N GLY A 68 13.72 15.13 -13.78
CA GLY A 68 14.63 15.91 -14.62
C GLY A 68 16.02 16.09 -14.01
N ALA A 69 16.54 15.06 -13.32
CA ALA A 69 17.87 15.08 -12.71
C ALA A 69 18.98 15.30 -13.76
N LYS A 70 19.93 16.20 -13.49
CA LYS A 70 21.00 16.59 -14.43
C LYS A 70 22.38 16.20 -13.91
N GLY A 71 22.60 14.89 -13.79
CA GLY A 71 23.89 14.28 -13.50
C GLY A 71 24.00 13.67 -12.11
N PRO A 72 25.19 13.17 -11.73
CA PRO A 72 25.32 12.24 -10.60
C PRO A 72 24.90 12.79 -9.24
N ALA A 73 25.08 14.10 -9.00
CA ALA A 73 24.68 14.73 -7.74
C ALA A 73 23.15 14.81 -7.61
N ASP A 74 22.45 15.21 -8.68
CA ASP A 74 21.00 15.26 -8.72
C ASP A 74 20.40 13.84 -8.65
N GLU A 75 20.99 12.88 -9.35
CA GLU A 75 20.59 11.47 -9.28
C GLU A 75 20.72 10.91 -7.86
N GLN A 76 21.80 11.24 -7.15
CA GLN A 76 21.98 10.82 -5.75
C GLN A 76 20.93 11.46 -4.84
N GLN A 77 20.63 12.75 -5.02
CA GLN A 77 19.59 13.43 -4.26
C GLN A 77 18.21 12.77 -4.49
N VAL A 78 17.87 12.46 -5.74
CA VAL A 78 16.62 11.75 -6.06
C VAL A 78 16.58 10.35 -5.42
N ARG A 79 17.70 9.61 -5.41
CA ARG A 79 17.78 8.31 -4.71
C ARG A 79 17.49 8.48 -3.22
N ASP A 80 18.13 9.44 -2.57
CA ASP A 80 18.00 9.63 -1.12
C ASP A 80 16.56 10.04 -0.75
N ASP A 81 15.99 11.01 -1.48
CA ASP A 81 14.63 11.51 -1.24
C ASP A 81 13.57 10.44 -1.50
N THR A 82 13.73 9.69 -2.59
CA THR A 82 12.73 8.70 -2.98
C THR A 82 12.85 7.40 -2.19
N THR A 83 14.02 7.07 -1.63
CA THR A 83 14.17 5.88 -0.78
C THR A 83 13.39 6.02 0.53
N ALA A 84 13.47 7.18 1.19
CA ALA A 84 12.71 7.43 2.41
C ALA A 84 11.19 7.39 2.14
N ALA A 85 10.77 7.99 1.03
CA ALA A 85 9.40 7.97 0.54
C ALA A 85 8.90 6.55 0.24
N ASP A 86 9.69 5.75 -0.49
CA ASP A 86 9.36 4.36 -0.81
C ASP A 86 9.20 3.52 0.47
N LEU A 87 10.13 3.66 1.42
CA LEU A 87 10.04 2.93 2.69
C LEU A 87 8.75 3.25 3.43
N TRP A 88 8.35 4.51 3.46
CA TRP A 88 7.09 4.91 4.08
C TRP A 88 5.89 4.31 3.35
N THR A 89 5.84 4.36 2.02
CA THR A 89 4.74 3.75 1.24
C THR A 89 4.71 2.23 1.38
N LEU A 90 5.86 1.57 1.38
CA LEU A 90 5.96 0.13 1.62
C LEU A 90 5.41 -0.25 2.99
N VAL A 91 5.63 0.57 4.03
CA VAL A 91 5.02 0.37 5.35
C VAL A 91 3.50 0.45 5.26
N GLN A 92 2.94 1.44 4.56
CA GLN A 92 1.48 1.53 4.38
C GLN A 92 0.91 0.33 3.62
N ILE A 93 1.64 -0.14 2.60
CA ILE A 93 1.28 -1.36 1.86
C ILE A 93 1.27 -2.57 2.80
N MET A 94 2.30 -2.74 3.62
CA MET A 94 2.34 -3.82 4.61
C MET A 94 1.19 -3.73 5.62
N VAL A 95 0.80 -2.54 6.06
CA VAL A 95 -0.37 -2.34 6.94
C VAL A 95 -1.65 -2.81 6.25
N VAL A 96 -1.89 -2.42 5.01
CA VAL A 96 -3.08 -2.83 4.26
C VAL A 96 -3.10 -4.35 4.01
N LEU A 97 -1.95 -4.94 3.67
CA LEU A 97 -1.82 -6.40 3.53
C LEU A 97 -2.04 -7.13 4.87
N GLY A 98 -1.57 -6.58 5.99
CA GLY A 98 -1.84 -7.10 7.33
C GLY A 98 -3.33 -7.04 7.67
N GLU A 99 -4.01 -5.93 7.36
CA GLU A 99 -5.47 -5.82 7.55
C GLU A 99 -6.26 -6.81 6.67
N ARG A 100 -5.74 -7.14 5.48
CA ARG A 100 -6.29 -8.21 4.63
C ARG A 100 -6.21 -9.57 5.35
N GLU A 101 -5.06 -9.90 5.93
CA GLU A 101 -4.90 -11.12 6.74
C GLU A 101 -5.81 -11.12 7.96
N GLU A 102 -5.96 -9.99 8.64
CA GLU A 102 -6.91 -9.84 9.73
C GLU A 102 -8.36 -10.09 9.26
N ARG A 103 -8.74 -9.74 8.03
CA ARG A 103 -10.07 -10.07 7.48
C ARG A 103 -10.21 -11.54 7.06
N GLY A 104 -9.15 -12.35 7.22
CA GLY A 104 -9.11 -13.77 6.87
C GLY A 104 -8.83 -14.03 5.39
N LEU A 105 -8.22 -13.07 4.69
CA LEU A 105 -7.77 -13.21 3.30
C LEU A 105 -6.24 -13.30 3.28
N ALA A 106 -5.68 -14.29 2.58
CA ALA A 106 -4.23 -14.40 2.47
C ALA A 106 -3.65 -13.23 1.66
N MET A 107 -2.40 -12.84 1.95
CA MET A 107 -1.69 -11.78 1.23
C MET A 107 -1.72 -11.96 -0.30
N ASN A 108 -1.67 -13.20 -0.80
CA ASN A 108 -1.68 -13.48 -2.24
C ASN A 108 -3.05 -13.93 -2.78
N ALA A 109 -4.14 -13.68 -2.04
CA ALA A 109 -5.49 -14.07 -2.40
C ALA A 109 -6.48 -12.88 -2.37
N PRO A 110 -6.25 -11.82 -3.19
CA PRO A 110 -7.21 -10.72 -3.32
C PRO A 110 -8.55 -11.23 -3.87
N VAL A 111 -9.64 -10.50 -3.59
CA VAL A 111 -10.98 -10.86 -4.05
C VAL A 111 -11.45 -10.00 -5.22
N GLY A 112 -11.95 -10.63 -6.29
CA GLY A 112 -12.45 -9.93 -7.46
C GLY A 112 -11.34 -9.40 -8.36
N GLU A 113 -11.59 -8.27 -9.02
CA GLU A 113 -10.64 -7.60 -9.92
C GLU A 113 -9.43 -7.09 -9.13
N THR A 114 -8.25 -7.15 -9.75
CA THR A 114 -6.99 -6.77 -9.08
C THR A 114 -6.22 -5.67 -9.82
N PHE A 115 -5.44 -4.93 -9.04
CA PHE A 115 -4.64 -3.79 -9.47
C PHE A 115 -3.19 -3.97 -9.00
N SER A 116 -2.25 -3.62 -9.87
CA SER A 116 -0.83 -3.48 -9.55
C SER A 116 -0.51 -2.11 -8.95
N LEU A 117 0.66 -1.96 -8.31
CA LEU A 117 1.13 -0.66 -7.81
C LEU A 117 1.18 0.42 -8.91
N LEU A 118 1.61 0.05 -10.12
CA LEU A 118 1.65 0.99 -11.24
C LEU A 118 0.25 1.39 -11.73
N GLU A 119 -0.72 0.47 -11.69
CA GLU A 119 -2.12 0.82 -11.96
C GLU A 119 -2.71 1.72 -10.87
N ILE A 120 -2.36 1.48 -9.60
CA ILE A 120 -2.76 2.33 -8.47
C ILE A 120 -2.14 3.74 -8.63
N SER A 121 -0.87 3.84 -9.01
CA SER A 121 -0.20 5.11 -9.33
C SER A 121 -0.95 5.88 -10.41
N ALA A 122 -1.30 5.23 -11.53
CA ALA A 122 -2.07 5.85 -12.61
C ALA A 122 -3.50 6.26 -12.17
N LEU A 123 -4.15 5.44 -11.35
CA LEU A 123 -5.45 5.75 -10.77
C LEU A 123 -5.38 6.99 -9.86
N CYS A 124 -4.37 7.06 -8.99
CA CYS A 124 -4.15 8.20 -8.10
C CYS A 124 -3.89 9.47 -8.91
N ALA A 125 -3.03 9.41 -9.92
CA ALA A 125 -2.76 10.55 -10.80
C ALA A 125 -4.04 11.06 -11.48
N PHE A 126 -4.91 10.14 -11.92
CA PHE A 126 -6.19 10.48 -12.52
C PHE A 126 -7.16 11.11 -11.51
N GLN A 127 -7.40 10.48 -10.35
CA GLN A 127 -8.38 10.95 -9.37
C GLN A 127 -7.98 12.28 -8.71
N HIS A 128 -6.69 12.55 -8.56
CA HIS A 128 -6.17 13.80 -7.99
C HIS A 128 -5.81 14.85 -9.04
N GLU A 129 -6.16 14.62 -10.31
CA GLU A 129 -5.85 15.52 -11.44
C GLU A 129 -4.38 15.94 -11.50
N VAL A 130 -3.44 15.01 -11.28
CA VAL A 130 -2.01 15.31 -11.28
C VAL A 130 -1.54 15.73 -12.68
N LYS A 131 -1.17 17.00 -12.83
CA LYS A 131 -0.78 17.60 -14.12
C LYS A 131 0.72 17.53 -14.40
N GLU A 132 1.48 16.80 -13.59
CA GLU A 132 2.93 16.69 -13.73
C GLU A 132 3.30 16.03 -15.08
N PRO A 133 3.98 16.74 -16.00
CA PRO A 133 4.24 16.22 -17.35
C PRO A 133 5.08 14.94 -17.36
N GLY A 134 6.05 14.81 -16.45
CA GLY A 134 6.91 13.62 -16.34
C GLY A 134 6.12 12.37 -15.98
N ILE A 135 5.26 12.46 -14.96
CA ILE A 135 4.39 11.35 -14.52
C ILE A 135 3.44 10.94 -15.65
N ASN A 136 2.80 11.90 -16.30
CA ASN A 136 1.89 11.64 -17.42
C ASN A 136 2.61 11.01 -18.63
N ALA A 137 3.85 11.41 -18.90
CA ALA A 137 4.66 10.80 -19.95
C ALA A 137 5.03 9.34 -19.62
N PHE A 138 5.43 9.08 -18.38
CA PHE A 138 5.72 7.74 -17.89
C PHE A 138 4.50 6.82 -17.99
N HIS A 139 3.33 7.24 -17.49
CA HIS A 139 2.11 6.43 -17.59
C HIS A 139 1.72 6.11 -19.03
N ARG A 140 1.84 7.08 -19.96
CA ARG A 140 1.64 6.82 -21.39
C ARG A 140 2.62 5.79 -21.95
N ALA A 141 3.91 5.91 -21.62
CA ALA A 141 4.94 4.97 -22.06
C ALA A 141 4.69 3.55 -21.52
N ALA A 142 4.25 3.45 -20.26
CA ALA A 142 3.86 2.22 -19.59
C ALA A 142 2.48 1.68 -20.02
N LYS A 143 1.78 2.36 -20.94
CA LYS A 143 0.42 2.02 -21.40
C LYS A 143 -0.62 1.96 -20.27
N LEU A 144 -0.45 2.82 -19.27
CA LEU A 144 -1.36 2.98 -18.15
C LEU A 144 -2.35 4.10 -18.49
N ASP A 145 -3.62 3.73 -18.57
CA ASP A 145 -4.74 4.65 -18.82
C ASP A 145 -5.54 4.82 -17.53
N GLY A 146 -5.31 5.94 -16.84
CA GLY A 146 -5.94 6.23 -15.56
C GLY A 146 -7.47 6.26 -15.62
N ALA A 147 -8.06 6.74 -16.73
CA ALA A 147 -9.51 6.77 -16.89
C ALA A 147 -10.07 5.34 -17.01
N ARG A 148 -9.46 4.51 -17.87
CA ARG A 148 -9.86 3.11 -18.03
C ARG A 148 -9.66 2.31 -16.74
N ILE A 149 -8.57 2.58 -16.02
CA ILE A 149 -8.31 1.94 -14.73
C ILE A 149 -9.34 2.38 -13.69
N ASN A 150 -9.73 3.66 -13.68
CA ASN A 150 -10.79 4.16 -12.80
C ASN A 150 -12.14 3.49 -13.09
N ASP A 151 -12.52 3.30 -14.34
CA ASP A 151 -13.77 2.59 -14.68
C ASP A 151 -13.76 1.14 -14.15
N ARG A 152 -12.63 0.43 -14.30
CA ARG A 152 -12.43 -0.91 -13.72
C ARG A 152 -12.53 -0.89 -12.19
N TYR A 153 -11.89 0.09 -11.56
CA TYR A 153 -11.91 0.26 -10.11
C TYR A 153 -13.32 0.53 -9.58
N GLN A 154 -14.08 1.43 -10.21
CA GLN A 154 -15.46 1.71 -9.81
C GLN A 154 -16.38 0.49 -9.98
N ALA A 155 -16.23 -0.26 -11.08
CA ALA A 155 -16.96 -1.52 -11.25
C ALA A 155 -16.58 -2.55 -10.17
N ALA A 156 -15.28 -2.70 -9.88
CA ALA A 156 -14.80 -3.62 -8.85
C ALA A 156 -15.32 -3.27 -7.45
N MET A 157 -15.43 -1.97 -7.12
CA MET A 157 -16.03 -1.50 -5.86
C MET A 157 -17.50 -1.94 -5.71
N LEU A 158 -18.27 -1.90 -6.80
CA LEU A 158 -19.66 -2.37 -6.81
C LEU A 158 -19.77 -3.90 -6.67
N ASP A 159 -18.76 -4.64 -7.08
CA ASP A 159 -18.72 -6.11 -7.02
C ASP A 159 -18.07 -6.64 -5.74
N LEU A 160 -17.55 -5.78 -4.86
CA LEU A 160 -16.96 -6.19 -3.59
C LEU A 160 -17.92 -7.05 -2.76
N PRO A 161 -17.43 -8.07 -2.05
CA PRO A 161 -18.27 -8.81 -1.14
C PRO A 161 -18.84 -7.88 -0.05
N GLU A 162 -20.02 -8.23 0.47
CA GLU A 162 -20.78 -7.38 1.41
C GLU A 162 -19.97 -6.96 2.64
N ILE A 163 -19.07 -7.81 3.11
CA ILE A 163 -18.21 -7.55 4.27
C ILE A 163 -17.16 -6.47 3.97
N GLU A 164 -16.53 -6.48 2.79
CA GLU A 164 -15.62 -5.43 2.32
C GLU A 164 -16.38 -4.10 2.13
N LYS A 165 -17.57 -4.13 1.52
CA LYS A 165 -18.41 -2.93 1.35
C LYS A 165 -18.76 -2.27 2.68
N ARG A 166 -19.15 -3.07 3.69
CA ARG A 166 -19.47 -2.53 5.02
C ARG A 166 -18.25 -1.97 5.73
N ALA A 167 -17.09 -2.59 5.56
CA ALA A 167 -15.85 -2.05 6.11
C ALA A 167 -15.49 -0.69 5.47
N LEU A 168 -15.68 -0.53 4.16
CA LEU A 168 -15.52 0.77 3.49
C LEU A 168 -16.52 1.81 3.97
N ILE A 169 -17.78 1.44 4.22
CA ILE A 169 -18.79 2.34 4.78
C ILE A 169 -18.38 2.81 6.19
N ALA A 170 -17.90 1.89 7.04
CA ALA A 170 -17.42 2.24 8.37
C ALA A 170 -16.22 3.19 8.31
N MET A 171 -15.32 2.97 7.36
CA MET A 171 -14.19 3.86 7.09
C MET A 171 -14.63 5.24 6.59
N GLY A 172 -15.54 5.30 5.61
CA GLY A 172 -16.06 6.57 5.09
C GLY A 172 -16.71 7.42 6.19
N LYS A 173 -17.49 6.79 7.09
CA LYS A 173 -18.06 7.49 8.25
C LYS A 173 -17.00 7.97 9.23
N ALA A 174 -16.06 7.11 9.59
CA ALA A 174 -14.97 7.51 10.49
C ALA A 174 -14.14 8.66 9.89
N TRP A 175 -13.95 8.68 8.57
CA TRP A 175 -13.28 9.74 7.84
C TRP A 175 -14.05 11.07 7.84
N GLU A 176 -15.37 11.02 7.77
CA GLU A 176 -16.21 12.22 7.87
C GLU A 176 -16.21 12.83 9.28
N ASP A 177 -16.05 11.98 10.30
CA ASP A 177 -16.20 12.36 11.71
C ASP A 177 -14.88 12.75 12.41
N LEU A 178 -13.72 12.38 11.85
CA LEU A 178 -12.41 12.45 12.52
C LEU A 178 -11.33 13.03 11.60
N ASP A 179 -10.37 13.76 12.20
CA ASP A 179 -9.27 14.41 11.48
C ASP A 179 -7.92 13.65 11.55
N ASP A 180 -7.84 12.59 12.37
CA ASP A 180 -6.61 11.83 12.65
C ASP A 180 -6.67 10.41 12.09
N LEU A 181 -5.68 10.03 11.28
CA LEU A 181 -5.62 8.71 10.62
C LEU A 181 -5.58 7.55 11.62
N ASP A 182 -4.90 7.71 12.76
CA ASP A 182 -4.80 6.68 13.79
C ASP A 182 -6.12 6.50 14.54
N GLU A 183 -6.87 7.59 14.74
CA GLU A 183 -8.22 7.58 15.29
C GLU A 183 -9.24 6.95 14.34
N ILE A 184 -9.19 7.30 13.05
CA ILE A 184 -9.99 6.69 11.99
C ILE A 184 -9.75 5.17 11.97
N GLY A 185 -8.48 4.75 11.97
CA GLY A 185 -8.10 3.34 12.00
C GLY A 185 -8.66 2.60 13.23
N ARG A 186 -8.59 3.22 14.41
CA ARG A 186 -9.17 2.65 15.65
C ARG A 186 -10.69 2.53 15.57
N GLN A 187 -11.38 3.56 15.09
CA GLN A 187 -12.83 3.58 15.01
C GLN A 187 -13.37 2.54 14.01
N VAL A 188 -12.69 2.37 12.87
CA VAL A 188 -13.02 1.30 11.90
C VAL A 188 -12.87 -0.07 12.55
N ARG A 189 -11.74 -0.34 13.22
CA ARG A 189 -11.51 -1.64 13.90
C ARG A 189 -12.56 -1.92 14.98
N LEU A 190 -12.91 -0.92 15.79
CA LEU A 190 -13.97 -1.04 16.80
C LEU A 190 -15.33 -1.36 16.17
N SER A 191 -15.69 -0.63 15.10
CA SER A 191 -16.94 -0.83 14.38
C SER A 191 -17.05 -2.24 13.79
N LEU A 192 -15.95 -2.77 13.24
CA LEU A 192 -15.91 -4.13 12.71
C LEU A 192 -16.01 -5.19 13.81
N LYS A 193 -15.27 -5.02 14.92
CA LYS A 193 -15.22 -5.97 16.04
C LYS A 193 -16.56 -6.19 16.72
N HIS A 194 -17.43 -5.18 16.74
CA HIS A 194 -18.73 -5.23 17.41
C HIS A 194 -19.92 -5.41 16.43
N SER A 195 -19.65 -5.84 15.19
CA SER A 195 -20.69 -6.01 14.17
C SER A 195 -20.81 -7.46 13.70
N PRO A 196 -21.89 -7.83 12.98
CA PRO A 196 -22.03 -9.15 12.34
C PRO A 196 -20.89 -9.51 11.36
N ILE A 197 -20.06 -8.52 10.97
CA ILE A 197 -18.85 -8.72 10.17
C ILE A 197 -17.81 -9.53 10.96
N ALA A 198 -17.73 -9.38 12.28
CA ALA A 198 -16.78 -10.12 13.11
C ALA A 198 -16.97 -11.64 13.00
N GLU A 199 -18.22 -12.12 12.93
CA GLU A 199 -18.53 -13.55 12.74
C GLU A 199 -18.12 -14.04 11.35
N ALA A 200 -18.36 -13.23 10.31
CA ALA A 200 -17.95 -13.56 8.94
C ALA A 200 -16.42 -13.58 8.77
N ILE A 201 -15.70 -12.65 9.41
CA ILE A 201 -14.24 -12.66 9.49
C ILE A 201 -13.75 -13.91 10.23
N ALA A 202 -14.33 -14.21 11.39
CA ALA A 202 -13.97 -15.40 12.16
C ALA A 202 -14.17 -16.68 11.35
N LYS A 203 -15.27 -16.77 10.59
CA LYS A 203 -15.55 -17.89 9.68
C LYS A 203 -14.51 -17.98 8.54
N ARG A 204 -14.15 -16.86 7.91
CA ARG A 204 -13.11 -16.84 6.86
C ARG A 204 -11.76 -17.31 7.40
N ARG A 205 -11.36 -16.80 8.57
CA ARG A 205 -10.14 -17.23 9.27
C ARG A 205 -10.15 -18.73 9.57
N ALA A 206 -11.28 -19.28 10.03
CA ALA A 206 -11.43 -20.70 10.30
C ALA A 206 -11.29 -21.59 9.05
N THR A 207 -11.59 -21.05 7.87
CA THR A 207 -11.45 -21.75 6.58
C THR A 207 -10.09 -21.54 5.89
N GLY A 208 -9.30 -20.56 6.32
CA GLY A 208 -8.03 -20.19 5.71
C GLY A 208 -6.82 -20.84 6.39
N ALA A 209 -6.56 -22.11 6.11
CA ALA A 209 -5.32 -22.76 6.52
C ALA A 209 -4.14 -22.30 5.63
N GLY A 210 -3.18 -21.58 6.23
CA GLY A 210 -1.87 -21.29 5.62
C GLY A 210 -1.59 -19.81 5.35
N GLY A 211 -1.66 -18.96 6.36
CA GLY A 211 -1.04 -17.62 6.31
C GLY A 211 0.45 -17.71 6.60
N ILE A 212 1.29 -17.03 5.82
CA ILE A 212 2.67 -16.77 6.21
C ILE A 212 2.58 -15.93 7.48
N THR A 213 3.07 -16.45 8.59
CA THR A 213 3.23 -15.65 9.81
C THR A 213 4.38 -14.67 9.58
N PHE A 214 4.08 -13.38 9.48
CA PHE A 214 5.08 -12.35 9.76
C PHE A 214 5.45 -12.50 11.25
N HIS A 215 6.56 -13.19 11.51
CA HIS A 215 7.22 -13.26 12.81
C HIS A 215 8.27 -12.17 12.95
#